data_AF-A0A090QNA7-F1
#
_entry.id   AF-A0A090QNA7-F1
#
_cell.length_a   1.000
_cell.length_b   1.000
_cell.length_c   1.000
_cell.angle_alpha   90.00
_cell.angle_beta   90.00
_cell.angle_gamma   90.00
#
_symmetry.space_group_name_H-M   'P 1'
#
loop_
_entity.id
_entity.type
_entity.pdbx_description
1 polymer ?
#
loop_
_entity_poly.entity_id
_entity_poly.type
_entity_poly.pdbx_seq_one_letter_code
_entity_poly.pdbx_strand_id
1 'polypeptide(L)'
;MLCLVFSGCAVYAGLTFDQLYGKPAPQPRLANALSPQAQYYLTEVKPLLENRCVVCHACYDAPCQLKLSSAEGIDRGANKTKVYEGTRLLAANTTRMFIDAQTTEQWRNMGFNAVLNEREQSPEANTQAGVMARLLQLKQSHPLPDQTVLDHDKWDFSLDRDQQCPTIEEMGQYEQNYPEWGMPYGLPQISDAENTTLMNWLSAGAHMASVPAPDAVTWQTSTNGKRS
;
A
#
# COMPACT_ATOMS: atom_id res chain seq x y z
N MET A 1 -16.00 2.54 -36.70
CA MET A 1 -15.62 2.95 -35.34
C MET A 1 -16.27 1.96 -34.38
N LEU A 2 -15.55 0.89 -34.03
CA LEU A 2 -16.03 -0.16 -33.13
C LEU A 2 -15.44 0.14 -31.75
N CYS A 3 -16.20 0.80 -30.88
CA CYS A 3 -15.87 0.97 -29.47
C CYS A 3 -16.08 -0.38 -28.77
N LEU A 4 -15.03 -1.21 -28.75
CA LEU A 4 -15.01 -2.46 -27.98
C LEU A 4 -14.87 -2.16 -26.48
N VAL A 5 -15.71 -2.85 -25.72
CA VAL A 5 -16.00 -2.66 -24.30
C VAL A 5 -14.84 -3.20 -23.44
N PHE A 6 -13.99 -2.31 -22.92
CA PHE A 6 -12.89 -2.70 -22.00
C PHE A 6 -13.29 -2.71 -20.51
N SER A 7 -14.51 -2.30 -20.16
CA SER A 7 -14.97 -2.22 -18.76
C SER A 7 -15.56 -3.53 -18.21
N GLY A 8 -15.61 -4.61 -19.00
CA GLY A 8 -16.24 -5.87 -18.59
C GLY A 8 -15.47 -6.65 -17.52
N CYS A 9 -14.14 -6.69 -17.59
CA CYS A 9 -13.32 -7.56 -16.73
C CYS A 9 -13.33 -7.11 -15.26
N ALA A 10 -13.15 -5.81 -15.00
CA ALA A 10 -13.13 -5.28 -13.63
C ALA A 10 -14.50 -5.39 -12.94
N VAL A 11 -15.60 -5.15 -13.68
CA VAL A 11 -16.96 -5.32 -13.16
C VAL A 11 -17.24 -6.79 -12.84
N TYR A 12 -16.83 -7.71 -13.72
CA TYR A 12 -16.98 -9.13 -13.48
C TYR A 12 -16.17 -9.59 -12.26
N ALA A 13 -14.89 -9.18 -12.17
CA ALA A 13 -14.04 -9.49 -11.02
C ALA A 13 -14.60 -8.91 -9.71
N GLY A 14 -15.13 -7.69 -9.73
CA GLY A 14 -15.81 -7.08 -8.59
C GLY A 14 -17.03 -7.89 -8.15
N LEU A 15 -17.87 -8.34 -9.08
CA LEU A 15 -19.01 -9.21 -8.78
C LEU A 15 -18.57 -10.57 -8.20
N THR A 16 -17.47 -11.15 -8.69
CA THR A 16 -16.90 -12.38 -8.14
C THR A 16 -16.43 -12.17 -6.70
N PHE A 17 -15.69 -11.09 -6.41
CA PHE A 17 -15.25 -10.81 -5.05
C PHE A 17 -16.41 -10.46 -4.11
N ASP A 18 -17.43 -9.74 -4.58
CA ASP A 18 -18.65 -9.46 -3.82
C ASP A 18 -19.37 -10.76 -3.43
N GLN A 19 -19.40 -11.75 -4.32
CA GLN A 19 -20.02 -13.06 -4.06
C GLN A 19 -19.19 -13.92 -3.10
N LEU A 20 -17.86 -13.91 -3.25
CA LEU A 20 -16.97 -14.74 -2.45
C LEU A 20 -16.75 -14.18 -1.04
N TYR A 21 -16.53 -12.88 -0.92
CA TYR A 21 -16.06 -12.24 0.32
C TYR A 21 -16.95 -11.08 0.78
N GLY A 22 -18.06 -10.81 0.10
CA GLY A 22 -18.96 -9.70 0.43
C GLY A 22 -18.47 -8.36 -0.11
N LYS A 23 -19.32 -7.33 0.03
CA LYS A 23 -19.06 -5.97 -0.47
C LYS A 23 -17.92 -5.28 0.30
N PRO A 24 -17.12 -4.43 -0.35
CA PRO A 24 -16.03 -3.75 0.32
C PRO A 24 -16.57 -2.66 1.27
N ALA A 25 -15.96 -2.54 2.44
CA ALA A 25 -16.18 -1.46 3.40
C ALA A 25 -14.90 -1.19 4.21
N PRO A 26 -14.60 0.07 4.56
CA PRO A 26 -13.49 0.40 5.45
C PRO A 26 -13.51 -0.42 6.74
N GLN A 27 -12.34 -0.91 7.15
CA GLN A 27 -12.20 -1.80 8.29
C GLN A 27 -11.57 -1.07 9.49
N PRO A 28 -11.98 -1.39 10.74
CA PRO A 28 -11.38 -0.80 11.94
C PRO A 28 -10.00 -1.43 12.21
N ARG A 29 -8.97 -0.95 11.53
CA ARG A 29 -7.60 -1.52 11.63
C ARG A 29 -6.76 -0.94 12.74
N LEU A 30 -7.03 0.30 13.13
CA LEU A 30 -6.34 0.98 14.21
C LEU A 30 -6.78 0.39 15.55
N ALA A 31 -5.95 -0.51 16.08
CA ALA A 31 -6.16 -1.17 17.34
C ALA A 31 -5.53 -0.38 18.49
N ASN A 32 -5.95 -0.69 19.71
CA ASN A 32 -5.26 -0.21 20.90
C ASN A 32 -3.79 -0.65 20.85
N ALA A 33 -2.86 0.27 21.10
CA ALA A 33 -1.42 0.02 21.01
C ALA A 33 -0.96 -1.15 21.89
N LEU A 34 -1.65 -1.47 22.99
CA LEU A 34 -1.32 -2.57 23.90
C LEU A 34 -1.88 -3.93 23.45
N SER A 35 -2.69 -3.99 22.40
CA SER A 35 -3.19 -5.27 21.87
C SER A 35 -2.04 -6.11 21.29
N PRO A 36 -2.09 -7.45 21.37
CA PRO A 36 -1.06 -8.31 20.78
C PRO A 36 -0.81 -8.03 19.30
N GLN A 37 -1.86 -7.77 18.53
CA GLN A 37 -1.78 -7.47 17.10
C GLN A 37 -1.12 -6.11 16.84
N ALA A 38 -1.44 -5.09 17.64
CA ALA A 38 -0.77 -3.81 17.56
C ALA A 38 0.71 -3.90 17.91
N GLN A 39 1.05 -4.67 18.96
CA GLN A 39 2.45 -4.90 19.34
C GLN A 39 3.21 -5.62 18.23
N TYR A 40 2.63 -6.67 17.65
CA TYR A 40 3.23 -7.36 16.50
C TYR A 40 3.48 -6.41 15.32
N TYR A 41 2.52 -5.54 15.01
CA TYR A 41 2.71 -4.50 14.00
C TYR A 41 3.87 -3.55 14.36
N LEU A 42 3.91 -3.06 15.59
CA LEU A 42 4.89 -2.08 16.02
C LEU A 42 6.32 -2.63 16.09
N THR A 43 6.50 -3.90 16.50
CA THR A 43 7.82 -4.50 16.71
C THR A 43 8.35 -5.26 15.50
N GLU A 44 7.48 -5.91 14.72
CA GLU A 44 7.90 -6.78 13.61
C GLU A 44 7.62 -6.16 12.25
N VAL A 45 6.39 -5.68 12.03
CA VAL A 45 5.93 -5.27 10.69
C VAL A 45 6.43 -3.87 10.34
N LYS A 46 6.24 -2.91 11.24
CA LYS A 46 6.56 -1.50 11.01
C LYS A 46 8.05 -1.30 10.69
N PRO A 47 9.01 -1.88 11.44
CA PRO A 47 10.42 -1.76 11.08
C PRO A 47 10.74 -2.36 9.71
N LEU A 48 10.06 -3.43 9.31
CA LEU A 48 10.24 -4.05 8.00
C LEU A 48 9.72 -3.13 6.89
N LEU A 49 8.50 -2.59 7.03
CA LEU A 49 7.94 -1.61 6.08
C LEU A 49 8.85 -0.38 5.97
N GLU A 50 9.40 0.11 7.08
CA GLU A 50 10.35 1.22 7.10
C GLU A 50 11.65 0.91 6.35
N ASN A 51 12.21 -0.29 6.52
CA ASN A 51 13.46 -0.68 5.88
C ASN A 51 13.32 -1.08 4.41
N ARG A 52 12.14 -1.57 3.98
CA ARG A 52 11.95 -2.17 2.65
C ARG A 52 11.04 -1.36 1.73
N CYS A 53 10.08 -0.62 2.27
CA CYS A 53 9.00 -0.03 1.47
C CYS A 53 8.99 1.50 1.53
N VAL A 54 9.34 2.09 2.67
CA VAL A 54 9.29 3.55 2.88
C VAL A 54 10.26 4.30 1.96
N VAL A 55 11.35 3.68 1.51
CA VAL A 55 12.28 4.31 0.53
C VAL A 55 11.56 4.82 -0.72
N CYS A 56 10.49 4.14 -1.16
CA CYS A 56 9.64 4.59 -2.26
C CYS A 56 8.30 5.19 -1.78
N HIS A 57 7.83 4.80 -0.59
CA HIS A 57 6.48 5.10 -0.09
C HIS A 57 6.47 6.01 1.16
N ALA A 58 7.43 6.91 1.30
CA ALA A 58 7.54 7.80 2.46
C ALA A 58 6.55 8.97 2.45
N CYS A 59 6.29 9.53 1.27
CA CYS A 59 5.78 10.89 1.08
C CYS A 59 4.55 10.94 0.17
N TYR A 60 3.97 12.12 -0.04
CA TYR A 60 2.77 12.30 -0.86
C TYR A 60 3.02 12.14 -2.36
N ASP A 61 4.26 12.33 -2.80
CA ASP A 61 4.76 12.11 -4.16
C ASP A 61 5.16 10.66 -4.42
N ALA A 62 5.02 9.78 -3.42
CA ALA A 62 5.23 8.35 -3.59
C ALA A 62 4.38 7.79 -4.73
N PRO A 63 4.82 6.71 -5.39
CA PRO A 63 4.03 6.04 -6.41
C PRO A 63 2.62 5.75 -5.91
N CYS A 64 1.62 6.11 -6.72
CA CYS A 64 0.20 5.96 -6.41
C CYS A 64 -0.25 6.69 -5.14
N GLN A 65 0.48 7.73 -4.71
CA GLN A 65 0.30 8.41 -3.41
C GLN A 65 0.30 7.48 -2.19
N LEU A 66 0.73 6.22 -2.34
CA LEU A 66 0.68 5.22 -1.30
C LEU A 66 1.76 5.54 -0.26
N LYS A 67 1.34 5.72 0.99
CA LYS A 67 2.21 6.08 2.09
C LYS A 67 2.30 4.94 3.10
N LEU A 68 3.46 4.30 3.19
CA LEU A 68 3.68 3.13 4.07
C LEU A 68 4.40 3.50 5.37
N SER A 69 4.70 4.80 5.59
CA SER A 69 5.42 5.28 6.78
C SER A 69 4.54 5.47 8.02
N SER A 70 3.21 5.38 7.90
CA SER A 70 2.27 5.44 9.04
C SER A 70 1.06 4.53 8.84
N ALA A 71 0.43 4.10 9.94
CA ALA A 71 -0.74 3.24 9.92
C ALA A 71 -1.91 3.86 9.13
N GLU A 72 -2.13 5.16 9.33
CA GLU A 72 -3.17 5.91 8.63
C GLU A 72 -2.85 6.11 7.14
N GLY A 73 -1.56 6.17 6.79
CA GLY A 73 -1.13 6.24 5.39
C GLY A 73 -1.41 4.94 4.65
N ILE A 74 -1.17 3.80 5.32
CA ILE A 74 -1.48 2.46 4.79
C ILE A 74 -2.99 2.32 4.62
N ASP A 75 -3.77 2.67 5.65
CA ASP A 75 -5.23 2.50 5.65
C ASP A 75 -5.94 3.44 4.65
N ARG A 76 -5.39 4.66 4.45
CA ARG A 76 -5.81 5.56 3.38
C ARG A 76 -5.75 4.87 2.02
N GLY A 77 -4.72 4.07 1.75
CA GLY A 77 -4.54 3.35 0.49
C GLY A 77 -3.90 4.20 -0.61
N ALA A 78 -4.22 3.87 -1.87
CA ALA A 78 -3.54 4.39 -3.06
C ALA A 78 -4.48 5.16 -4.00
N ASN A 79 -3.95 6.14 -4.72
CA ASN A 79 -4.68 6.93 -5.71
C ASN A 79 -3.78 7.18 -6.94
N LYS A 80 -4.31 6.90 -8.15
CA LYS A 80 -3.62 7.09 -9.44
C LYS A 80 -3.34 8.57 -9.77
N THR A 81 -4.05 9.50 -9.15
CA THR A 81 -3.95 10.93 -9.46
C THR A 81 -2.57 11.45 -9.06
N LYS A 82 -1.88 12.13 -9.97
CA LYS A 82 -0.61 12.78 -9.61
C LYS A 82 -0.85 14.05 -8.78
N VAL A 83 -0.10 14.18 -7.68
CA VAL A 83 -0.14 15.33 -6.77
C VAL A 83 0.47 16.56 -7.44
N TYR A 84 1.64 16.38 -8.06
CA TYR A 84 2.32 17.43 -8.81
C TYR A 84 2.23 17.15 -10.31
N GLU A 85 1.50 18.01 -11.02
CA GLU A 85 1.39 18.01 -12.48
C GLU A 85 1.71 19.43 -12.95
N GLY A 86 2.95 19.64 -13.43
CA GLY A 86 3.47 20.97 -13.77
C GLY A 86 2.75 21.66 -14.94
N THR A 87 1.91 20.91 -15.67
CA THR A 87 1.09 21.40 -16.79
C THR A 87 -0.33 21.79 -16.37
N ARG A 88 -0.70 21.64 -15.08
CA ARG A 88 -2.06 21.89 -14.61
C ARG A 88 -2.35 23.40 -14.61
N LEU A 89 -3.37 23.80 -15.36
CA LEU A 89 -3.87 25.18 -15.41
C LEU A 89 -4.74 25.56 -14.19
N LEU A 90 -5.23 24.56 -13.46
CA LEU A 90 -6.11 24.70 -12.29
C LEU A 90 -5.45 24.07 -11.06
N ALA A 91 -5.74 24.63 -9.88
CA ALA A 91 -5.29 24.07 -8.61
C ALA A 91 -5.80 22.63 -8.44
N ALA A 92 -4.91 21.73 -8.00
CA ALA A 92 -5.25 20.36 -7.69
C ALA A 92 -5.92 20.26 -6.32
N ASN A 93 -6.82 19.30 -6.13
CA ASN A 93 -7.31 18.93 -4.81
C ASN A 93 -6.14 18.39 -3.97
N THR A 94 -5.99 18.90 -2.75
CA THR A 94 -4.95 18.45 -1.83
C THR A 94 -5.37 17.16 -1.13
N THR A 95 -4.39 16.32 -0.81
CA THR A 95 -4.59 15.01 -0.16
C THR A 95 -3.71 14.87 1.09
N ARG A 96 -3.53 15.97 1.83
CA ARG A 96 -2.71 16.04 3.04
C ARG A 96 -3.39 15.27 4.18
N MET A 97 -2.65 14.34 4.76
CA MET A 97 -3.09 13.56 5.91
C MET A 97 -3.52 14.47 7.06
N PHE A 98 -4.62 14.11 7.72
CA PHE A 98 -5.19 14.79 8.90
C PHE A 98 -5.69 16.22 8.67
N ILE A 99 -5.60 16.75 7.44
CA ILE A 99 -6.08 18.07 7.07
C ILE A 99 -7.25 17.95 6.10
N ASP A 100 -7.04 17.22 5.00
CA ASP A 100 -8.01 17.15 3.91
C ASP A 100 -9.04 16.01 4.12
N ALA A 101 -8.69 15.02 4.95
CA ALA A 101 -9.60 13.99 5.47
C ALA A 101 -9.09 13.41 6.80
N GLN A 102 -10.03 12.93 7.62
CA GLN A 102 -9.83 12.40 8.97
C GLN A 102 -10.17 10.91 9.10
N THR A 103 -10.96 10.36 8.17
CA THR A 103 -11.38 8.94 8.21
C THR A 103 -11.07 8.22 6.90
N THR A 104 -10.92 6.89 6.97
CA THR A 104 -10.70 6.03 5.81
C THR A 104 -11.84 6.14 4.79
N GLU A 105 -13.08 6.26 5.26
CA GLU A 105 -14.24 6.49 4.39
C GLU A 105 -14.15 7.82 3.62
N GLN A 106 -13.70 8.89 4.25
CA GLN A 106 -13.46 10.16 3.56
C GLN A 106 -12.40 10.02 2.48
N TRP A 107 -11.36 9.23 2.70
CA TRP A 107 -10.36 8.93 1.66
C TRP A 107 -10.93 8.13 0.49
N ARG A 108 -11.82 7.15 0.74
CA ARG A 108 -12.54 6.43 -0.32
C ARG A 108 -13.39 7.40 -1.17
N ASN A 109 -14.08 8.35 -0.54
CA ASN A 109 -14.85 9.40 -1.22
C ASN A 109 -13.96 10.36 -2.06
N MET A 110 -12.68 10.47 -1.71
CA MET A 110 -11.67 11.21 -2.49
C MET A 110 -10.99 10.35 -3.58
N GLY A 111 -11.48 9.14 -3.83
CA GLY A 111 -10.97 8.26 -4.89
C GLY A 111 -9.71 7.47 -4.53
N PHE A 112 -9.35 7.38 -3.25
CA PHE A 112 -8.34 6.42 -2.81
C PHE A 112 -8.93 5.01 -2.76
N ASN A 113 -8.20 4.05 -3.31
CA ASN A 113 -8.56 2.63 -3.27
C ASN A 113 -7.79 1.92 -2.16
N ALA A 114 -8.43 0.94 -1.54
CA ALA A 114 -7.81 0.13 -0.51
C ALA A 114 -6.67 -0.72 -1.09
N VAL A 115 -5.54 -0.77 -0.36
CA VAL A 115 -4.44 -1.70 -0.64
C VAL A 115 -4.50 -2.96 0.22
N LEU A 116 -5.27 -2.89 1.30
CA LEU A 116 -5.62 -4.00 2.20
C LEU A 116 -7.05 -4.47 1.87
N ASN A 117 -7.37 -5.72 2.18
CA ASN A 117 -8.70 -6.27 1.91
C ASN A 117 -9.80 -5.56 2.72
N GLU A 118 -10.79 -4.94 2.07
CA GLU A 118 -11.93 -4.31 2.75
C GLU A 118 -13.20 -5.16 2.79
N ARG A 119 -13.10 -6.45 2.45
CA ARG A 119 -14.22 -7.39 2.42
C ARG A 119 -14.20 -8.24 3.69
N GLU A 120 -14.75 -9.46 3.65
CA GLU A 120 -14.65 -10.42 4.75
C GLU A 120 -13.22 -10.51 5.30
N GLN A 121 -13.06 -10.45 6.62
CA GLN A 121 -11.75 -10.50 7.28
C GLN A 121 -11.36 -11.95 7.63
N SER A 122 -11.17 -12.79 6.61
CA SER A 122 -10.62 -14.15 6.73
C SER A 122 -9.19 -14.20 6.17
N PRO A 123 -8.32 -15.14 6.61
CA PRO A 123 -6.96 -15.25 6.08
C PRO A 123 -6.89 -15.36 4.55
N GLU A 124 -7.82 -16.08 3.96
CA GLU A 124 -7.93 -16.21 2.51
C GLU A 124 -8.34 -14.89 1.86
N ALA A 125 -9.46 -14.29 2.26
CA ALA A 125 -9.92 -13.03 1.70
C ALA A 125 -8.88 -11.91 1.87
N ASN A 126 -8.22 -11.87 3.03
CA ASN A 126 -7.19 -10.89 3.33
C ASN A 126 -5.98 -10.95 2.39
N THR A 127 -5.66 -12.13 1.89
CA THR A 127 -4.53 -12.33 0.97
C THR A 127 -4.96 -12.29 -0.50
N GLN A 128 -6.14 -12.80 -0.84
CA GLN A 128 -6.64 -12.86 -2.20
C GLN A 128 -7.29 -11.56 -2.68
N ALA A 129 -7.90 -10.80 -1.76
CA ALA A 129 -8.58 -9.54 -2.02
C ALA A 129 -7.80 -8.30 -1.50
N GLY A 130 -6.51 -8.45 -1.17
CA GLY A 130 -5.62 -7.36 -0.79
C GLY A 130 -4.52 -7.12 -1.83
N VAL A 131 -4.46 -5.92 -2.42
CA VAL A 131 -3.45 -5.55 -3.43
C VAL A 131 -2.03 -5.74 -2.89
N MET A 132 -1.78 -5.36 -1.63
CA MET A 132 -0.45 -5.49 -1.01
C MET A 132 0.01 -6.95 -0.91
N ALA A 133 -0.88 -7.85 -0.49
CA ALA A 133 -0.59 -9.28 -0.40
C ALA A 133 -0.32 -9.88 -1.79
N ARG A 134 -1.16 -9.51 -2.77
CA ARG A 134 -1.04 -9.95 -4.16
C ARG A 134 0.28 -9.50 -4.80
N LEU A 135 0.72 -8.27 -4.56
CA LEU A 135 2.00 -7.75 -5.06
C LEU A 135 3.23 -8.42 -4.42
N LEU A 136 3.15 -8.80 -3.13
CA LEU A 136 4.20 -9.58 -2.47
C LEU A 136 4.27 -11.01 -3.02
N GLN A 137 3.11 -11.66 -3.21
CA GLN A 137 3.01 -12.99 -3.81
C GLN A 137 3.50 -13.00 -5.26
N LEU A 138 3.19 -11.95 -6.03
CA LEU A 138 3.69 -11.79 -7.40
C LEU A 138 5.22 -11.73 -7.43
N LYS A 139 5.83 -11.00 -6.49
CA LYS A 139 7.30 -10.93 -6.37
C LYS A 139 7.93 -12.27 -6.01
N GLN A 140 7.32 -12.99 -5.07
CA GLN A 140 7.80 -14.29 -4.62
C GLN A 140 7.67 -15.36 -5.71
N SER A 141 6.62 -15.31 -6.52
CA SER A 141 6.42 -16.23 -7.66
C SER A 141 7.31 -15.89 -8.86
N HIS A 142 7.71 -14.62 -9.01
CA HIS A 142 8.55 -14.13 -10.11
C HIS A 142 9.71 -13.29 -9.53
N PRO A 143 10.69 -13.93 -8.86
CA PRO A 143 11.86 -13.24 -8.34
C PRO A 143 12.63 -12.57 -9.47
N LEU A 144 13.34 -11.48 -9.17
CA LEU A 144 14.20 -10.87 -10.17
C LEU A 144 15.27 -11.86 -10.64
N PRO A 145 15.65 -11.82 -11.93
CA PRO A 145 16.79 -12.57 -12.42
C PRO A 145 18.08 -12.13 -11.71
N ASP A 146 19.01 -13.08 -11.51
CA ASP A 146 20.37 -12.86 -11.00
C ASP A 146 21.23 -12.13 -12.06
N GLN A 147 20.87 -10.89 -12.36
CA GLN A 147 21.60 -10.00 -13.25
C GLN A 147 21.98 -8.71 -12.52
N THR A 148 23.16 -8.18 -12.85
CA THR A 148 23.70 -6.98 -12.19
C THR A 148 22.94 -5.71 -12.54
N VAL A 149 22.32 -5.65 -13.72
CA VAL A 149 21.53 -4.52 -14.20
C VAL A 149 20.27 -5.05 -14.88
N LEU A 150 19.12 -4.49 -14.53
CA LEU A 150 17.86 -4.84 -15.15
C LEU A 150 17.74 -4.22 -16.55
N ASP A 151 17.12 -4.97 -17.46
CA ASP A 151 16.88 -4.54 -18.83
C ASP A 151 15.92 -3.33 -18.87
N HIS A 152 16.41 -2.20 -19.38
CA HIS A 152 15.63 -0.96 -19.48
C HIS A 152 14.43 -1.06 -20.43
N ASP A 153 14.43 -2.01 -21.36
CA ASP A 153 13.28 -2.25 -22.25
C ASP A 153 12.12 -2.97 -21.53
N LYS A 154 12.42 -3.64 -20.40
CA LYS A 154 11.43 -4.37 -19.58
C LYS A 154 11.07 -3.64 -18.29
N TRP A 155 11.95 -2.75 -17.83
CA TRP A 155 11.83 -2.06 -16.55
C TRP A 155 11.95 -0.55 -16.73
N ASP A 156 10.81 0.13 -16.58
CA ASP A 156 10.77 1.58 -16.64
C ASP A 156 11.13 2.19 -15.26
N PHE A 157 12.24 2.92 -15.21
CA PHE A 157 12.73 3.66 -14.05
C PHE A 157 12.67 5.18 -14.25
N SER A 158 12.00 5.66 -15.30
CA SER A 158 11.80 7.08 -15.54
C SER A 158 11.01 7.73 -14.39
N LEU A 159 11.30 9.01 -14.13
CA LEU A 159 10.65 9.78 -13.05
C LEU A 159 9.17 10.04 -13.36
N ASP A 160 8.80 10.07 -14.64
CA ASP A 160 7.48 10.36 -15.18
C ASP A 160 6.74 9.13 -15.72
N ARG A 161 7.20 7.91 -15.38
CA ARG A 161 6.56 6.67 -15.82
C ARG A 161 5.06 6.64 -15.56
N ASP A 162 4.35 5.90 -16.39
CA ASP A 162 2.95 5.59 -16.13
C ASP A 162 2.83 4.60 -14.97
N GLN A 163 2.46 5.12 -13.80
CA GLN A 163 2.36 4.35 -12.57
C GLN A 163 1.14 3.43 -12.63
N GLN A 164 1.39 2.13 -12.62
CA GLN A 164 0.33 1.12 -12.55
C GLN A 164 -0.12 1.00 -11.09
N CYS A 165 -1.32 1.51 -10.78
CA CYS A 165 -1.89 1.45 -9.43
C CYS A 165 -3.17 0.59 -9.41
N PRO A 166 -3.07 -0.72 -9.67
CA PRO A 166 -4.26 -1.58 -9.80
C PRO A 166 -5.13 -1.53 -8.54
N THR A 167 -6.45 -1.48 -8.71
CA THR A 167 -7.38 -1.88 -7.64
C THR A 167 -7.38 -3.41 -7.53
N ILE A 168 -8.00 -3.96 -6.49
CA ILE A 168 -8.07 -5.41 -6.34
C ILE A 168 -8.82 -6.08 -7.50
N GLU A 169 -9.84 -5.44 -8.04
CA GLU A 169 -10.60 -5.90 -9.22
C GLU A 169 -9.75 -5.89 -10.50
N GLU A 170 -8.71 -5.07 -10.56
CA GLU A 170 -7.77 -4.96 -11.69
C GLU A 170 -6.55 -5.91 -11.54
N MET A 171 -6.30 -6.45 -10.34
CA MET A 171 -5.08 -7.21 -10.04
C MET A 171 -4.86 -8.42 -10.95
N GLY A 172 -5.92 -9.15 -11.29
CA GLY A 172 -5.78 -10.32 -12.16
C GLY A 172 -5.26 -9.98 -13.56
N GLN A 173 -5.64 -8.81 -14.09
CA GLN A 173 -5.13 -8.32 -15.38
C GLN A 173 -3.72 -7.73 -15.22
N TYR A 174 -3.46 -7.03 -14.12
CA TYR A 174 -2.15 -6.49 -13.80
C TYR A 174 -1.09 -7.59 -13.77
N GLU A 175 -1.33 -8.69 -13.07
CA GLU A 175 -0.38 -9.81 -12.95
C GLU A 175 -0.13 -10.51 -14.29
N GLN A 176 -1.13 -10.58 -15.17
CA GLN A 176 -0.95 -11.12 -16.52
C GLN A 176 -0.11 -10.21 -17.41
N ASN A 177 -0.33 -8.89 -17.31
CA ASN A 177 0.37 -7.91 -18.14
C ASN A 177 1.79 -7.64 -17.64
N TYR A 178 2.01 -7.73 -16.32
CA TYR A 178 3.24 -7.35 -15.65
C TYR A 178 3.67 -8.42 -14.63
N PRO A 179 3.93 -9.67 -15.05
CA PRO A 179 4.17 -10.80 -14.14
C PRO A 179 5.40 -10.60 -13.24
N GLU A 180 6.41 -9.86 -13.71
CA GLU A 180 7.64 -9.60 -12.94
C GLU A 180 7.51 -8.36 -12.03
N TRP A 181 6.45 -7.56 -12.15
CA TRP A 181 6.31 -6.27 -11.47
C TRP A 181 5.69 -6.39 -10.07
N GLY A 182 6.08 -7.43 -9.33
CA GLY A 182 5.80 -7.55 -7.90
C GLY A 182 6.59 -6.53 -7.07
N MET A 183 6.20 -6.37 -5.80
CA MET A 183 6.85 -5.44 -4.88
C MET A 183 7.87 -6.16 -3.98
N PRO A 184 9.06 -5.59 -3.72
CA PRO A 184 9.52 -4.27 -4.20
C PRO A 184 9.84 -4.24 -5.71
N TYR A 185 9.33 -3.22 -6.40
CA TYR A 185 9.49 -3.06 -7.85
C TYR A 185 10.94 -2.75 -8.22
N GLY A 186 11.50 -3.52 -9.16
CA GLY A 186 12.86 -3.32 -9.66
C GLY A 186 13.97 -3.51 -8.63
N LEU A 187 13.66 -4.04 -7.45
CA LEU A 187 14.61 -4.39 -6.40
C LEU A 187 14.54 -5.90 -6.09
N PRO A 188 15.58 -6.51 -5.51
CA PRO A 188 15.54 -7.90 -5.09
C PRO A 188 14.35 -8.19 -4.16
N GLN A 189 13.92 -9.45 -4.14
CA GLN A 189 12.89 -9.87 -3.18
C GLN A 189 13.38 -9.67 -1.73
N ILE A 190 12.44 -9.38 -0.83
CA ILE A 190 12.70 -9.47 0.60
C ILE A 190 12.97 -10.93 0.98
N SER A 191 13.65 -11.17 2.10
CA SER A 191 13.91 -12.55 2.55
C SER A 191 12.61 -13.29 2.85
N ASP A 192 12.65 -14.62 2.79
CA ASP A 192 11.45 -15.44 3.07
C ASP A 192 10.90 -15.22 4.47
N ALA A 193 11.77 -14.93 5.45
CA ALA A 193 11.37 -14.58 6.81
C ALA A 193 10.63 -13.24 6.85
N GLU A 194 11.17 -12.21 6.19
CA GLU A 194 10.50 -10.90 6.06
C GLU A 194 9.16 -11.03 5.33
N ASN A 195 9.11 -11.78 4.24
CA ASN A 195 7.88 -12.04 3.50
C ASN A 195 6.84 -12.76 4.38
N THR A 196 7.26 -13.76 5.15
CA THR A 196 6.39 -14.48 6.08
C THR A 196 5.82 -13.55 7.15
N THR A 197 6.62 -12.65 7.72
CA THR A 197 6.15 -11.63 8.67
C THR A 197 5.07 -10.75 8.06
N LEU A 198 5.29 -10.22 6.85
CA LEU A 198 4.30 -9.39 6.17
C LEU A 198 3.03 -10.18 5.82
N MET A 199 3.16 -11.38 5.26
CA MET A 199 2.01 -12.19 4.86
C MET A 199 1.18 -12.65 6.05
N ASN A 200 1.81 -12.98 7.19
CA ASN A 200 1.10 -13.30 8.42
C ASN A 200 0.29 -12.09 8.92
N TRP A 201 0.92 -10.91 8.97
CA TRP A 201 0.23 -9.67 9.34
C TRP A 201 -0.95 -9.38 8.41
N LEU A 202 -0.76 -9.48 7.10
CA LEU A 202 -1.80 -9.27 6.10
C LEU A 202 -2.95 -10.26 6.27
N SER A 203 -2.66 -11.56 6.36
CA SER A 203 -3.67 -12.61 6.56
C SER A 203 -4.46 -12.43 7.86
N ALA A 204 -3.85 -11.86 8.90
CA ALA A 204 -4.49 -11.56 10.17
C ALA A 204 -5.31 -10.26 10.16
N GLY A 205 -5.57 -9.67 8.99
CA GLY A 205 -6.37 -8.46 8.85
C GLY A 205 -5.58 -7.17 9.05
N ALA A 206 -4.25 -7.22 8.97
CA ALA A 206 -3.41 -6.03 8.94
C ALA A 206 -3.73 -5.00 10.05
N HIS A 207 -3.98 -5.48 11.27
CA HIS A 207 -4.19 -4.60 12.41
C HIS A 207 -2.93 -3.77 12.67
N MET A 208 -3.13 -2.49 12.97
CA MET A 208 -2.05 -1.51 13.13
C MET A 208 -2.28 -0.68 14.37
N ALA A 209 -1.24 0.02 14.80
CA ALA A 209 -1.35 1.07 15.80
C ALA A 209 -0.53 2.28 15.38
N SER A 210 -1.03 3.45 15.71
CA SER A 210 -0.27 4.68 15.62
C SER A 210 0.62 4.76 16.86
N VAL A 211 1.91 5.02 16.67
CA VAL A 211 2.77 5.38 17.80
C VAL A 211 2.31 6.75 18.28
N PRO A 212 1.92 6.92 19.56
CA PRO A 212 1.59 8.24 20.08
C PRO A 212 2.75 9.20 19.80
N ALA A 213 2.44 10.46 19.50
CA ALA A 213 3.47 11.49 19.51
C ALA A 213 4.16 11.43 20.88
N PRO A 214 5.51 11.50 20.95
CA PRO A 214 6.20 11.49 22.23
C PRO A 214 5.64 12.59 23.11
N ASP A 215 5.28 12.25 24.35
CA ASP A 215 4.80 13.23 25.32
C ASP A 215 5.80 14.39 25.39
N ALA A 216 5.30 15.63 25.42
CA ALA A 216 6.11 16.85 25.38
C ALA A 216 7.25 16.89 26.44
N VAL A 217 7.16 16.04 27.47
CA VAL A 217 8.16 15.83 28.52
C VAL A 217 9.45 15.17 28.00
N THR A 218 9.37 14.31 26.99
CA THR A 218 10.55 13.58 26.45
C THR A 218 11.44 14.42 25.54
N TRP A 219 10.93 15.54 24.99
CA TRP A 219 11.74 16.46 24.19
C TRP A 219 12.72 17.27 25.02
N GLN A 220 12.39 17.61 26.27
CA GLN A 220 13.25 18.44 27.12
C GLN A 220 14.48 17.69 27.65
N THR A 221 14.39 16.37 27.84
CA THR A 221 15.51 15.55 28.31
C THR A 221 16.52 15.23 27.21
N SER A 222 16.07 15.13 25.95
CA SER A 222 16.94 14.91 24.79
C SER A 222 17.83 16.12 24.46
N THR A 223 17.31 17.35 24.62
CA THR A 223 18.05 18.58 24.27
C THR A 223 18.94 19.11 25.39
N ASN A 224 18.72 18.72 26.65
CA ASN A 224 19.55 19.14 27.78
C ASN A 224 20.81 18.27 27.99
N GLY A 225 20.90 17.09 27.40
CA GLY A 225 22.06 16.19 27.52
C GLY A 225 23.27 16.55 26.66
N LYS A 226 23.23 17.64 25.87
CA LYS A 226 24.32 18.09 24.99
C LYS A 226 24.85 19.50 25.32
N ARG A 227 24.73 19.93 26.58
CA ARG A 227 25.42 21.12 27.10
C ARG A 227 26.05 20.84 28.46
N SER A 228 27.21 20.19 28.45
CA SER A 228 28.22 20.25 29.50
C SER A 228 29.53 19.73 28.94
#